data_AF-A0A430K6U7-F1
#
_entry.id   AF-A0A430K6U7-F1
#
_cell.length_a   1.000
_cell.length_b   1.000
_cell.length_c   1.000
_cell.angle_alpha   90.00
_cell.angle_beta   90.00
_cell.angle_gamma   90.00
#
_symmetry.space_group_name_H-M   'P 1'
#
loop_
_entity.id
_entity.type
_entity.pdbx_description
1 polymer ?
#
loop_
_entity_poly.entity_id
_entity_poly.type
_entity_poly.pdbx_seq_one_letter_code
_entity_poly.pdbx_strand_id
1 'polypeptide(L)'
;MRRVVVIGDSSMWGQGLREDQKYAFLYVEKLREQGFDYELDPKDFLAHSGAIIGDFGPEALTSEGLPKLLATSNRTDHSQLAPEVPTDYPSIYKQVADISDPESVSLLVMNGGMNDVGMMSAVNTDAEHFRKNVHKNIRQVAKTRLKKLMERIVKTLPNAQIVFVGYYPALGPKSRLPMQFYQLVGAASGLVGNIGVIPAFLLANDKIEDFKRQALELHQGFQVQASLQIAEFNSINKTDVLFCYSGFEEKNAIYGSGVSFVFAPLDSSDPIVHEGRRVYCRIAYDFDTTHLNDTVLSFDMEELSKEEIAYVICTQAYLLHPNEQGAKRYAKSMEKIVTPYIKFSLRESLSQITNGQLSIRQATSKFRFHKHAVTKIKMLRELCWLHTIIVQFDLNLQVAPSDPDIFPSEGLFDLGWGQERLQLSLLGPNTHFSKYAIMECHGERKMNEITQFQIFLPLINPTIVFRLNLKLFANGYELARSELAHDSFVKRGDFLTWRVMIN
;
A
#
# COMPACT_ATOMS: atom_id res chain seq x y z
N MET A 1 21.32 11.32 -20.64
CA MET A 1 20.94 10.95 -19.27
C MET A 1 19.44 11.13 -19.09
N ARG A 2 18.74 10.11 -18.59
CA ARG A 2 17.30 10.12 -18.30
C ARG A 2 17.10 10.42 -16.82
N ARG A 3 16.53 11.58 -16.54
CA ARG A 3 16.32 12.05 -15.17
C ARG A 3 15.20 11.28 -14.48
N VAL A 4 15.46 10.88 -13.23
CA VAL A 4 14.51 10.23 -12.33
C VAL A 4 14.16 11.21 -11.21
N VAL A 5 12.86 11.32 -10.92
CA VAL A 5 12.36 12.08 -9.77
C VAL A 5 11.65 11.13 -8.82
N VAL A 6 11.78 11.38 -7.52
CA VAL A 6 11.15 10.62 -6.45
C VAL A 6 10.30 11.55 -5.59
N ILE A 7 9.02 11.23 -5.42
CA ILE A 7 8.07 11.97 -4.55
C ILE A 7 7.29 10.98 -3.70
N GLY A 8 6.81 11.38 -2.53
CA GLY A 8 5.99 10.51 -1.70
C GLY A 8 6.09 10.80 -0.23
N ASP A 9 5.72 9.80 0.56
CA ASP A 9 5.72 9.87 2.02
C ASP A 9 6.97 9.21 2.66
N SER A 10 6.88 8.85 3.94
CA SER A 10 7.93 8.21 4.71
C SER A 10 8.41 6.88 4.14
N SER A 11 7.52 6.10 3.53
CA SER A 11 7.90 4.85 2.90
C SER A 11 8.69 5.11 1.62
N MET A 12 8.37 6.14 0.84
CA MET A 12 9.20 6.54 -0.31
C MET A 12 10.50 7.18 0.11
N TRP A 13 10.47 7.96 1.18
CA TRP A 13 11.66 8.56 1.75
C TRP A 13 12.68 7.50 2.22
N GLY A 14 12.22 6.32 2.63
CA GLY A 14 13.07 5.26 3.16
C GLY A 14 13.53 5.59 4.58
N GLN A 15 12.57 5.97 5.43
CA GLN A 15 12.84 6.43 6.79
C GLN A 15 13.69 5.42 7.60
N GLY A 16 14.77 5.92 8.21
CA GLY A 16 15.77 5.11 8.93
C GLY A 16 16.91 4.56 8.06
N LEU A 17 16.92 4.82 6.75
CA LEU A 17 17.93 4.34 5.81
C LEU A 17 18.80 5.49 5.30
N ARG A 18 20.08 5.18 5.05
CA ARG A 18 20.97 6.07 4.30
C ARG A 18 20.54 6.15 2.84
N GLU A 19 20.99 7.19 2.14
CA GLU A 19 20.68 7.42 0.73
C GLU A 19 20.98 6.21 -0.16
N ASP A 20 22.16 5.60 0.00
CA ASP A 20 22.62 4.41 -0.73
C ASP A 20 21.80 3.14 -0.42
N GLN A 21 21.02 3.14 0.66
CA GLN A 21 20.16 2.01 1.06
C GLN A 21 18.70 2.19 0.63
N LYS A 22 18.29 3.38 0.19
CA LYS A 22 16.90 3.66 -0.21
C LYS A 22 16.57 2.98 -1.54
N TYR A 23 15.38 2.41 -1.64
CA TYR A 23 15.05 1.53 -2.76
C TYR A 23 15.00 2.22 -4.13
N ALA A 24 14.72 3.52 -4.20
CA ALA A 24 14.77 4.25 -5.46
C ALA A 24 16.22 4.38 -5.97
N PHE A 25 17.19 4.66 -5.09
CA PHE A 25 18.61 4.69 -5.45
C PHE A 25 19.11 3.30 -5.88
N LEU A 26 18.78 2.27 -5.09
CA LEU A 26 19.10 0.87 -5.42
C LEU A 26 18.53 0.46 -6.79
N TYR A 27 17.29 0.88 -7.10
CA TYR A 27 16.67 0.59 -8.38
C TYR A 27 17.33 1.32 -9.55
N VAL A 28 17.67 2.60 -9.40
CA VAL A 28 18.35 3.39 -10.44
C VAL A 28 19.76 2.87 -10.68
N GLU A 29 20.49 2.47 -9.63
CA GLU A 29 21.75 1.73 -9.78
C GLU A 29 21.55 0.46 -10.59
N LYS A 30 20.51 -0.33 -10.29
CA LYS A 30 20.21 -1.55 -11.04
C LYS A 30 19.92 -1.29 -12.52
N LEU A 31 19.23 -0.20 -12.84
CA LEU A 31 19.00 0.22 -14.23
C LEU A 31 20.33 0.57 -14.93
N ARG A 32 21.24 1.28 -14.25
CA ARG A 32 22.57 1.61 -14.79
C ARG A 32 23.42 0.37 -15.04
N GLU A 33 23.44 -0.59 -14.12
CA GLU A 33 24.12 -1.89 -14.30
C GLU A 33 23.60 -2.65 -15.54
N GLN A 34 22.33 -2.46 -15.89
CA GLN A 34 21.71 -3.07 -17.06
C GLN A 34 21.92 -2.25 -18.36
N GLY A 35 22.73 -1.19 -18.32
CA GLY A 35 23.06 -0.35 -19.47
C GLY A 35 22.03 0.74 -19.77
N PHE A 36 21.08 1.01 -18.87
CA PHE A 36 20.20 2.16 -19.02
C PHE A 36 20.85 3.43 -18.47
N ASP A 37 20.74 4.50 -19.24
CA ASP A 37 21.25 5.83 -18.89
C ASP A 37 20.23 6.59 -18.02
N TYR A 38 19.93 6.09 -16.80
CA TYR A 38 19.10 6.78 -15.81
C TYR A 38 19.94 7.37 -14.67
N GLU A 39 19.53 8.52 -14.14
CA GLU A 39 20.17 9.19 -13.01
C GLU A 39 19.12 9.72 -12.03
N LEU A 40 19.42 9.58 -10.73
CA LEU A 40 18.68 10.17 -9.62
C LEU A 40 19.63 11.07 -8.85
N ASP A 41 19.51 12.38 -9.04
CA ASP A 41 20.22 13.39 -8.27
C ASP A 41 19.54 13.55 -6.90
N PRO A 42 20.27 13.68 -5.78
CA PRO A 42 19.67 13.94 -4.47
C PRO A 42 18.66 15.09 -4.44
N LYS A 43 18.82 16.13 -5.29
CA LYS A 43 17.85 17.24 -5.39
C LYS A 43 16.52 16.84 -6.02
N ASP A 44 16.49 15.72 -6.74
CA ASP A 44 15.30 15.14 -7.37
C ASP A 44 14.59 14.12 -6.45
N PHE A 45 15.13 13.94 -5.23
CA PHE A 45 14.54 13.12 -4.19
C PHE A 45 13.73 13.98 -3.23
N LEU A 46 12.46 14.22 -3.58
CA LEU A 46 11.58 15.17 -2.90
C LEU A 46 10.60 14.51 -1.90
N ALA A 47 10.64 13.18 -1.75
CA ALA A 47 9.77 12.48 -0.79
C ALA A 47 10.00 12.96 0.65
N HIS A 48 8.95 12.94 1.48
CA HIS A 48 8.99 13.49 2.83
C HIS A 48 8.22 12.63 3.83
N SER A 49 8.79 12.38 5.00
CA SER A 49 8.12 11.61 6.05
C SER A 49 6.83 12.29 6.51
N GLY A 50 5.74 11.52 6.67
CA GLY A 50 4.44 12.04 7.08
C GLY A 50 3.63 12.72 5.97
N ALA A 51 4.18 12.92 4.78
CA ALA A 51 3.49 13.64 3.70
C ALA A 51 2.13 13.01 3.38
N ILE A 52 1.12 13.86 3.30
CA ILE A 52 -0.20 13.52 2.76
C ILE A 52 -0.24 13.86 1.27
N ILE A 53 -1.25 13.40 0.53
CA ILE A 53 -1.47 13.85 -0.85
C ILE A 53 -1.65 15.37 -0.89
N GLY A 54 -2.32 15.93 0.11
CA GLY A 54 -2.64 17.35 0.20
C GLY A 54 -4.04 17.68 -0.31
N ASP A 55 -4.44 18.91 -0.10
CA ASP A 55 -5.61 19.54 -0.66
C ASP A 55 -5.30 20.19 -2.01
N PHE A 56 -6.36 20.50 -2.76
CA PHE A 56 -6.24 20.93 -4.15
C PHE A 56 -6.69 22.38 -4.26
N GLY A 57 -5.76 23.30 -4.53
CA GLY A 57 -6.08 24.70 -4.82
C GLY A 57 -4.86 25.63 -4.71
N PRO A 58 -4.94 26.86 -5.23
CA PRO A 58 -3.87 27.86 -5.08
C PRO A 58 -3.60 28.19 -3.61
N GLU A 59 -4.66 28.22 -2.79
CA GLU A 59 -4.57 28.46 -1.35
C GLU A 59 -3.86 27.30 -0.64
N ALA A 60 -4.07 26.05 -1.08
CA ALA A 60 -3.45 24.86 -0.49
C ALA A 60 -1.90 24.91 -0.56
N LEU A 61 -1.34 25.48 -1.63
CA LEU A 61 0.11 25.69 -1.78
C LEU A 61 0.68 26.74 -0.79
N THR A 62 -0.18 27.57 -0.21
CA THR A 62 0.19 28.66 0.72
C THR A 62 -0.33 28.48 2.15
N SER A 63 -1.28 27.57 2.38
CA SER A 63 -2.03 27.45 3.64
C SER A 63 -2.14 26.02 4.20
N GLU A 64 -1.53 25.03 3.54
CA GLU A 64 -1.39 23.69 4.12
C GLU A 64 -0.41 23.69 5.29
N GLY A 65 -0.97 23.66 6.49
CA GLY A 65 -0.45 22.87 7.60
C GLY A 65 1.01 23.08 7.93
N LEU A 66 1.44 24.32 8.21
CA LEU A 66 2.52 24.45 9.17
C LEU A 66 1.98 23.86 10.49
N PRO A 67 2.63 22.86 11.13
CA PRO A 67 2.21 22.42 12.45
C PRO A 67 2.03 23.65 13.33
N LYS A 68 0.89 23.79 14.03
CA LYS A 68 0.69 24.91 14.97
C LYS A 68 1.81 25.00 16.02
N LEU A 69 2.50 23.88 16.28
CA LEU A 69 3.71 23.77 17.11
C LEU A 69 4.97 24.40 16.48
N LEU A 70 5.05 24.48 15.14
CA LEU A 70 6.15 25.12 14.42
C LEU A 70 5.85 26.59 14.09
N ALA A 71 4.58 26.98 14.02
CA ALA A 71 4.15 28.38 13.88
C ALA A 71 4.52 29.26 15.09
N THR A 72 4.78 28.65 16.26
CA THR A 72 5.29 29.33 17.46
C THR A 72 6.81 29.46 17.50
N SER A 73 7.53 28.70 16.66
CA SER A 73 8.97 28.90 16.48
C SER A 73 9.17 30.09 15.52
N ASN A 74 9.94 31.11 15.93
CA ASN A 74 10.29 32.27 15.09
C ASN A 74 11.17 31.93 13.86
N ARG A 75 11.20 30.66 13.43
CA ARG A 75 12.05 30.18 12.33
C ARG A 75 11.25 30.16 11.05
N THR A 76 11.23 31.30 10.35
CA THR A 76 10.52 31.49 9.06
C THR A 76 11.07 30.70 7.88
N ASP A 77 12.07 29.83 8.07
CA ASP A 77 12.63 28.97 7.02
C ASP A 77 12.35 27.49 7.30
N HIS A 78 11.09 27.10 7.13
CA HIS A 78 10.60 25.74 7.30
C HIS A 78 10.97 24.82 6.12
N SER A 79 11.57 25.37 5.05
CA SER A 79 12.08 24.59 3.91
C SER A 79 13.29 23.71 4.26
N GLN A 80 13.81 23.84 5.49
CA GLN A 80 14.96 23.13 6.02
C GLN A 80 14.63 22.04 7.05
N LEU A 81 13.35 21.72 7.29
CA LEU A 81 13.03 20.53 8.08
C LEU A 81 13.54 19.31 7.31
N ALA A 82 14.39 18.50 7.94
CA ALA A 82 14.93 17.31 7.30
C ALA A 82 13.77 16.40 6.86
N PRO A 83 13.77 15.88 5.62
CA PRO A 83 12.69 15.04 5.10
C PRO A 83 12.41 13.75 5.90
N GLU A 84 13.24 13.48 6.88
CA GLU A 84 13.22 12.37 7.82
C GLU A 84 12.28 12.62 9.03
N VAL A 85 11.91 13.88 9.30
CA VAL A 85 11.00 14.28 10.38
C VAL A 85 9.55 14.16 9.89
N PRO A 86 8.67 13.40 10.58
CA PRO A 86 7.29 13.23 10.12
C PRO A 86 6.47 14.53 10.21
N THR A 87 6.08 15.08 9.06
CA THR A 87 5.12 16.18 8.93
C THR A 87 4.25 15.99 7.68
N ASP A 88 3.03 16.48 7.71
CA ASP A 88 2.11 16.43 6.57
C ASP A 88 2.53 17.34 5.40
N TYR A 89 3.39 18.32 5.68
CA TYR A 89 4.02 19.22 4.71
C TYR A 89 5.54 18.98 4.55
N PRO A 90 6.13 19.09 3.34
CA PRO A 90 5.46 19.30 2.06
C PRO A 90 4.57 18.12 1.66
N SER A 91 3.33 18.42 1.30
CA SER A 91 2.41 17.44 0.73
C SER A 91 2.93 16.95 -0.62
N ILE A 92 2.47 15.78 -1.06
CA ILE A 92 2.90 15.22 -2.34
C ILE A 92 2.48 16.15 -3.50
N TYR A 93 1.35 16.85 -3.37
CA TYR A 93 0.95 17.87 -4.35
C TYR A 93 1.97 19.01 -4.45
N LYS A 94 2.52 19.47 -3.32
CA LYS A 94 3.61 20.46 -3.29
C LYS A 94 4.90 19.89 -3.88
N GLN A 95 5.26 18.65 -3.54
CA GLN A 95 6.45 17.99 -4.10
C GLN A 95 6.38 17.93 -5.64
N VAL A 96 5.21 17.70 -6.25
CA VAL A 96 5.03 17.76 -7.71
C VAL A 96 5.26 19.18 -8.25
N ALA A 97 4.84 20.21 -7.52
CA ALA A 97 5.05 21.60 -7.91
C ALA A 97 6.52 22.04 -7.80
N ASP A 98 7.30 21.40 -6.93
CA ASP A 98 8.72 21.67 -6.71
C ASP A 98 9.65 20.97 -7.70
N ILE A 99 9.11 20.11 -8.57
CA ILE A 99 9.88 19.49 -9.64
C ILE A 99 10.35 20.57 -10.61
N SER A 100 11.65 20.87 -10.57
CA SER A 100 12.31 21.74 -11.54
C SER A 100 12.37 21.06 -12.91
N ASP A 101 12.27 21.82 -14.01
CA ASP A 101 12.33 21.33 -15.38
C ASP A 101 11.53 20.02 -15.64
N PRO A 102 10.21 20.05 -15.44
CA PRO A 102 9.37 18.84 -15.42
C PRO A 102 9.32 18.08 -16.76
N GLU A 103 9.60 18.75 -17.88
CA GLU A 103 9.62 18.11 -19.21
C GLU A 103 10.82 17.19 -19.41
N SER A 104 11.91 17.38 -18.66
CA SER A 104 13.11 16.54 -18.70
C SER A 104 12.97 15.21 -17.96
N VAL A 105 11.94 15.08 -17.11
CA VAL A 105 11.74 13.90 -16.26
C VAL A 105 11.33 12.72 -17.13
N SER A 106 12.12 11.65 -17.08
CA SER A 106 11.90 10.43 -17.85
C SER A 106 11.21 9.33 -17.03
N LEU A 107 11.37 9.37 -15.70
CA LEU A 107 10.77 8.42 -14.76
C LEU A 107 10.40 9.16 -13.47
N LEU A 108 9.15 9.03 -13.05
CA LEU A 108 8.68 9.41 -11.72
C LEU A 108 8.42 8.14 -10.91
N VAL A 109 9.08 8.00 -9.77
CA VAL A 109 8.79 6.96 -8.77
C VAL A 109 8.06 7.62 -7.61
N MET A 110 6.87 7.12 -7.29
CA MET A 110 6.04 7.75 -6.27
C MET A 110 5.27 6.78 -5.39
N ASN A 111 4.89 7.20 -4.19
CA ASN A 111 3.80 6.61 -3.42
C ASN A 111 2.95 7.75 -2.82
N GLY A 112 1.95 7.41 -2.00
CA GLY A 112 1.17 8.41 -1.27
C GLY A 112 -0.21 7.94 -0.88
N GLY A 113 -0.81 8.60 0.11
CA GLY A 113 -2.22 8.40 0.48
C GLY A 113 -2.44 7.60 1.77
N MET A 114 -1.46 6.84 2.28
CA MET A 114 -1.65 6.11 3.54
C MET A 114 -1.83 7.06 4.73
N ASN A 115 -1.07 8.16 4.77
CA ASN A 115 -1.21 9.20 5.80
C ASN A 115 -2.58 9.91 5.72
N ASP A 116 -3.13 10.11 4.50
CA ASP A 116 -4.47 10.69 4.31
C ASP A 116 -5.61 9.82 4.85
N VAL A 117 -5.41 8.51 4.95
CA VAL A 117 -6.41 7.60 5.54
C VAL A 117 -6.52 7.82 7.06
N GLY A 118 -5.43 8.31 7.68
CA GLY A 118 -5.31 8.51 9.12
C GLY A 118 -4.92 7.22 9.83
N MET A 119 -3.85 6.53 9.37
CA MET A 119 -3.38 5.25 9.93
C MET A 119 -3.34 5.22 11.47
N MET A 120 -2.83 6.27 12.12
CA MET A 120 -2.76 6.32 13.59
C MET A 120 -4.13 6.45 14.26
N SER A 121 -5.09 7.10 13.60
CA SER A 121 -6.48 7.19 14.08
C SER A 121 -7.29 5.93 13.78
N ALA A 122 -6.98 5.24 12.69
CA ALA A 122 -7.62 4.00 12.27
C ALA A 122 -7.41 2.90 13.31
N VAL A 123 -6.17 2.80 13.78
CA VAL A 123 -5.65 1.63 14.48
C VAL A 123 -5.94 1.65 16.00
N ASN A 124 -6.51 2.74 16.53
CA ASN A 124 -6.90 2.91 17.94
C ASN A 124 -8.42 2.80 18.16
N THR A 125 -9.14 2.14 17.26
CA THR A 125 -10.61 2.11 17.29
C THR A 125 -11.12 0.67 17.32
N ASP A 126 -12.29 0.46 17.93
CA ASP A 126 -12.92 -0.85 17.90
C ASP A 126 -13.16 -1.30 16.44
N ALA A 127 -13.35 -2.60 16.24
CA ALA A 127 -13.48 -3.19 14.90
C ALA A 127 -14.62 -2.57 14.08
N GLU A 128 -15.71 -2.14 14.72
CA GLU A 128 -16.84 -1.50 14.02
C GLU A 128 -16.46 -0.11 13.51
N HIS A 129 -15.85 0.71 14.37
CA HIS A 129 -15.39 2.04 14.02
C HIS A 129 -14.29 2.00 12.95
N PHE A 130 -13.33 1.07 13.05
CA PHE A 130 -12.31 0.83 12.03
C PHE A 130 -12.99 0.57 10.67
N ARG A 131 -13.89 -0.41 10.61
CA ARG A 131 -14.58 -0.77 9.37
C ARG A 131 -15.40 0.39 8.81
N LYS A 132 -16.02 1.18 9.68
CA LYS A 132 -16.89 2.29 9.29
C LYS A 132 -16.10 3.43 8.64
N ASN A 133 -15.01 3.82 9.27
CA ASN A 133 -14.31 5.06 8.93
C ASN A 133 -13.10 4.81 8.03
N VAL A 134 -12.33 3.76 8.30
CA VAL A 134 -11.08 3.51 7.58
C VAL A 134 -11.34 3.06 6.15
N HIS A 135 -12.24 2.09 5.92
CA HIS A 135 -12.60 1.71 4.55
C HIS A 135 -13.28 2.85 3.77
N LYS A 136 -14.02 3.71 4.45
CA LYS A 136 -14.57 4.93 3.83
C LYS A 136 -13.44 5.87 3.41
N ASN A 137 -12.49 6.12 4.29
CA ASN A 137 -11.34 6.99 4.04
C ASN A 137 -10.45 6.44 2.92
N ILE A 138 -10.08 5.15 2.96
CA ILE A 138 -9.32 4.50 1.88
C ILE A 138 -9.98 4.75 0.53
N ARG A 139 -11.29 4.51 0.41
CA ARG A 139 -12.02 4.73 -0.84
C ARG A 139 -12.06 6.20 -1.24
N GLN A 140 -12.23 7.11 -0.28
CA GLN A 140 -12.23 8.55 -0.55
C GLN A 140 -10.85 9.02 -1.05
N VAL A 141 -9.78 8.59 -0.38
CA VAL A 141 -8.39 8.90 -0.75
C VAL A 141 -8.09 8.37 -2.14
N ALA A 142 -8.37 7.09 -2.42
CA ALA A 142 -8.17 6.52 -3.75
C ALA A 142 -9.00 7.25 -4.81
N LYS A 143 -10.33 7.29 -4.67
CA LYS A 143 -11.23 7.80 -5.71
C LYS A 143 -11.12 9.30 -5.97
N THR A 144 -10.76 10.07 -4.95
CA THR A 144 -10.78 11.53 -5.02
C THR A 144 -9.38 12.10 -5.04
N ARG A 145 -8.58 11.84 -4.00
CA ARG A 145 -7.28 12.50 -3.81
C ARG A 145 -6.24 11.94 -4.78
N LEU A 146 -6.09 10.62 -4.83
CA LEU A 146 -5.15 9.97 -5.75
C LEU A 146 -5.50 10.29 -7.21
N LYS A 147 -6.78 10.22 -7.60
CA LYS A 147 -7.21 10.61 -8.95
C LYS A 147 -6.74 12.03 -9.33
N LYS A 148 -7.01 13.03 -8.49
CA LYS A 148 -6.60 14.43 -8.74
C LYS A 148 -5.07 14.60 -8.77
N LEU A 149 -4.36 13.88 -7.90
CA LEU A 149 -2.90 13.85 -7.93
C LEU A 149 -2.39 13.29 -9.27
N MET A 150 -2.96 12.19 -9.75
CA MET A 150 -2.61 11.59 -11.05
C MET A 150 -2.90 12.54 -12.23
N GLU A 151 -4.04 13.25 -12.22
CA GLU A 151 -4.37 14.29 -13.22
C GLU A 151 -3.31 15.39 -13.23
N ARG A 152 -2.86 15.85 -12.05
CA ARG A 152 -1.81 16.86 -11.93
C ARG A 152 -0.47 16.35 -12.44
N ILE A 153 -0.07 15.13 -12.05
CA ILE A 153 1.22 14.55 -12.41
C ILE A 153 1.32 14.36 -13.92
N VAL A 154 0.32 13.72 -14.56
CA VAL A 154 0.34 13.48 -16.01
C VAL A 154 0.38 14.79 -16.79
N LYS A 155 -0.30 15.84 -16.30
CA LYS A 155 -0.23 17.17 -16.90
C LYS A 155 1.14 17.84 -16.71
N THR A 156 1.77 17.65 -15.55
CA THR A 156 3.03 18.30 -15.19
C THR A 156 4.21 17.61 -15.85
N LEU A 157 4.22 16.28 -15.92
CA LEU A 157 5.32 15.45 -16.40
C LEU A 157 4.92 14.69 -17.67
N PRO A 158 4.70 15.38 -18.81
CA PRO A 158 4.13 14.76 -20.01
C PRO A 158 5.01 13.66 -20.62
N ASN A 159 6.31 13.67 -20.34
CA ASN A 159 7.29 12.72 -20.89
C ASN A 159 7.66 11.58 -19.93
N ALA A 160 7.25 11.67 -18.67
CA ALA A 160 7.68 10.73 -17.64
C ALA A 160 6.88 9.42 -17.70
N GLN A 161 7.59 8.30 -17.55
CA GLN A 161 6.95 7.08 -17.08
C GLN A 161 6.63 7.26 -15.59
N ILE A 162 5.37 7.07 -15.18
CA ILE A 162 4.95 7.19 -13.79
C ILE A 162 4.84 5.79 -13.18
N VAL A 163 5.44 5.60 -12.01
CA VAL A 163 5.37 4.36 -11.22
C VAL A 163 4.84 4.70 -9.83
N PHE A 164 3.65 4.21 -9.51
CA PHE A 164 3.08 4.26 -8.18
C PHE A 164 3.44 2.98 -7.41
N VAL A 165 4.27 3.12 -6.38
CA VAL A 165 4.74 2.05 -5.52
C VAL A 165 3.75 1.83 -4.38
N GLY A 166 3.22 0.62 -4.27
CA GLY A 166 2.31 0.21 -3.20
C GLY A 166 3.03 0.03 -1.85
N TYR A 167 2.26 0.11 -0.78
CA TYR A 167 2.75 -0.10 0.59
C TYR A 167 3.01 -1.59 0.89
N TYR A 168 3.55 -1.84 2.07
CA TYR A 168 3.87 -3.16 2.60
C TYR A 168 3.01 -3.45 3.85
N PRO A 169 2.77 -4.72 4.21
CA PRO A 169 2.17 -5.07 5.48
C PRO A 169 3.22 -4.89 6.57
N ALA A 170 3.20 -3.75 7.26
CA ALA A 170 4.09 -3.51 8.39
C ALA A 170 3.83 -4.51 9.54
N LEU A 171 2.58 -4.94 9.69
CA LEU A 171 2.10 -5.86 10.71
C LEU A 171 1.00 -6.78 10.12
N GLY A 172 0.87 -8.00 10.65
CA GLY A 172 -0.26 -8.86 10.35
C GLY A 172 -0.56 -9.87 11.46
N PRO A 173 -1.63 -10.67 11.34
CA PRO A 173 -2.00 -11.71 12.30
C PRO A 173 -0.87 -12.67 12.68
N LYS A 174 0.05 -12.98 11.76
CA LYS A 174 1.22 -13.83 12.03
C LYS A 174 2.37 -13.15 12.79
N SER A 175 2.29 -11.85 13.06
CA SER A 175 3.33 -11.11 13.78
C SER A 175 3.37 -11.50 15.27
N ARG A 176 4.55 -11.89 15.75
CA ARG A 176 4.81 -12.29 17.15
C ARG A 176 5.42 -11.14 17.94
N LEU A 177 4.57 -10.20 18.34
CA LEU A 177 4.99 -8.96 18.99
C LEU A 177 5.56 -9.21 20.41
N PRO A 178 6.79 -8.76 20.71
CA PRO A 178 7.36 -8.84 22.05
C PRO A 178 6.79 -7.73 22.95
N MET A 179 7.02 -7.86 24.27
CA MET A 179 6.45 -6.96 25.28
C MET A 179 6.76 -5.47 25.03
N GLN A 180 7.98 -5.18 24.56
CA GLN A 180 8.46 -3.83 24.30
C GLN A 180 7.67 -3.13 23.19
N PHE A 181 7.17 -3.89 22.22
CA PHE A 181 6.30 -3.33 21.18
C PHE A 181 4.97 -2.84 21.77
N TYR A 182 4.42 -3.55 22.75
CA TYR A 182 3.18 -3.14 23.42
C TYR A 182 3.36 -1.86 24.23
N GLN A 183 4.49 -1.69 24.89
CA GLN A 183 4.82 -0.46 25.63
C GLN A 183 4.86 0.74 24.68
N LEU A 184 5.52 0.57 23.52
CA LEU A 184 5.64 1.62 22.51
C LEU A 184 4.28 2.00 21.90
N VAL A 185 3.49 1.01 21.45
CA VAL A 185 2.17 1.27 20.85
C VAL A 185 1.20 1.87 21.87
N GLY A 186 1.22 1.39 23.12
CA GLY A 186 0.40 1.95 24.19
C GLY A 186 0.70 3.43 24.45
N ALA A 187 1.97 3.82 24.39
CA ALA A 187 2.38 5.20 24.57
C ALA A 187 2.00 6.09 23.38
N ALA A 188 2.23 5.63 22.14
CA ALA A 188 1.90 6.36 20.93
C ALA A 188 0.38 6.56 20.73
N SER A 189 -0.44 5.66 21.27
CA SER A 189 -1.91 5.70 21.18
C SER A 189 -2.58 6.50 22.32
N GLY A 190 -1.82 6.95 23.32
CA GLY A 190 -2.36 7.60 24.52
C GLY A 190 -3.19 6.67 25.41
N LEU A 191 -3.18 5.35 25.16
CA LEU A 191 -3.97 4.35 25.89
C LEU A 191 -3.45 4.09 27.31
N VAL A 192 -2.18 4.40 27.58
CA VAL A 192 -1.51 4.05 28.85
C VAL A 192 -1.85 5.01 29.98
N GLY A 193 -2.27 6.25 29.70
CA GLY A 193 -2.50 7.28 30.73
C GLY A 193 -3.66 7.06 31.72
N ASN A 194 -4.25 5.87 31.86
CA ASN A 194 -5.33 5.61 32.81
C ASN A 194 -5.45 4.17 33.38
N ILE A 195 -4.66 3.18 32.92
CA ILE A 195 -4.82 1.80 33.38
C ILE A 195 -3.44 1.18 33.59
N GLY A 196 -3.07 0.97 34.86
CA GLY A 196 -1.82 0.34 35.25
C GLY A 196 -1.50 -0.91 34.43
N VAL A 197 -0.21 -1.08 34.14
CA VAL A 197 0.36 -1.91 33.05
C VAL A 197 0.01 -3.41 33.09
N ILE A 198 -0.58 -3.92 34.18
CA ILE A 198 -0.71 -5.38 34.42
C ILE A 198 -2.13 -5.93 34.11
N PRO A 199 -3.25 -5.29 34.49
CA PRO A 199 -4.59 -5.75 34.06
C PRO A 199 -4.91 -5.46 32.58
N ALA A 200 -4.22 -4.51 31.96
CA ALA A 200 -4.37 -4.19 30.54
C ALA A 200 -3.92 -5.35 29.63
N PHE A 201 -2.98 -6.19 30.05
CA PHE A 201 -2.40 -7.29 29.26
C PHE A 201 -3.42 -8.37 28.86
N LEU A 202 -4.38 -8.71 29.75
CA LEU A 202 -5.43 -9.69 29.46
C LEU A 202 -6.56 -9.12 28.58
N LEU A 203 -6.85 -7.82 28.70
CA LEU A 203 -7.77 -7.09 27.82
C LEU A 203 -7.10 -6.66 26.49
N ALA A 204 -5.76 -6.71 26.43
CA ALA A 204 -4.97 -6.31 25.28
C ALA A 204 -4.84 -7.41 24.23
N ASN A 205 -4.82 -8.71 24.59
CA ASN A 205 -4.60 -9.77 23.60
C ASN A 205 -5.63 -9.76 22.46
N ASP A 206 -6.94 -9.70 22.76
CA ASP A 206 -7.96 -9.63 21.72
C ASP A 206 -7.87 -8.34 20.90
N LYS A 207 -7.61 -7.21 21.57
CA LYS A 207 -7.39 -5.91 20.93
C LYS A 207 -6.13 -5.87 20.05
N ILE A 208 -5.09 -6.61 20.41
CA ILE A 208 -3.84 -6.75 19.66
C ILE A 208 -4.08 -7.59 18.41
N GLU A 209 -4.82 -8.69 18.54
CA GLU A 209 -5.17 -9.51 17.39
C GLU A 209 -6.10 -8.76 16.43
N ASP A 210 -7.02 -7.95 16.95
CA ASP A 210 -7.79 -6.99 16.15
C ASP A 210 -6.88 -5.96 15.47
N PHE A 211 -5.96 -5.34 16.21
CA PHE A 211 -4.99 -4.38 15.68
C PHE A 211 -4.14 -4.96 14.54
N LYS A 212 -3.65 -6.20 14.70
CA LYS A 212 -2.91 -6.93 13.65
C LYS A 212 -3.78 -7.17 12.40
N ARG A 213 -5.04 -7.59 12.59
CA ARG A 213 -5.99 -7.77 11.48
C ARG A 213 -6.28 -6.44 10.78
N GLN A 214 -6.57 -5.40 11.54
CA GLN A 214 -6.84 -4.05 11.05
C GLN A 214 -5.65 -3.48 10.27
N ALA A 215 -4.41 -3.67 10.74
CA ALA A 215 -3.21 -3.23 10.02
C ALA A 215 -3.06 -3.93 8.66
N LEU A 216 -3.32 -5.24 8.60
CA LEU A 216 -3.32 -5.99 7.34
C LEU A 216 -4.47 -5.56 6.42
N GLU A 217 -5.67 -5.36 6.96
CA GLU A 217 -6.85 -4.89 6.23
C GLU A 217 -6.65 -3.47 5.66
N LEU A 218 -5.99 -2.57 6.40
CA LEU A 218 -5.61 -1.24 5.95
C LEU A 218 -4.65 -1.33 4.76
N HIS A 219 -3.59 -2.13 4.88
CA HIS A 219 -2.63 -2.34 3.81
C HIS A 219 -3.29 -2.90 2.54
N GLN A 220 -3.99 -4.04 2.65
CA GLN A 220 -4.66 -4.69 1.52
C GLN A 220 -5.72 -3.78 0.91
N GLY A 221 -6.50 -3.10 1.74
CA GLY A 221 -7.58 -2.21 1.30
C GLY A 221 -7.05 -1.05 0.49
N PHE A 222 -6.00 -0.39 0.99
CA PHE A 222 -5.39 0.70 0.25
C PHE A 222 -4.78 0.23 -1.07
N GLN A 223 -4.04 -0.88 -1.07
CA GLN A 223 -3.40 -1.43 -2.25
C GLN A 223 -4.41 -1.83 -3.34
N VAL A 224 -5.52 -2.48 -2.96
CA VAL A 224 -6.62 -2.80 -3.87
C VAL A 224 -7.25 -1.53 -4.42
N GLN A 225 -7.63 -0.57 -3.58
CA GLN A 225 -8.31 0.64 -4.07
C GLN A 225 -7.40 1.51 -4.93
N ALA A 226 -6.11 1.64 -4.59
CA ALA A 226 -5.14 2.39 -5.39
C ALA A 226 -4.90 1.74 -6.76
N SER A 227 -4.68 0.41 -6.81
CA SER A 227 -4.47 -0.30 -8.07
C SER A 227 -5.70 -0.26 -8.99
N LEU A 228 -6.91 -0.46 -8.45
CA LEU A 228 -8.15 -0.31 -9.20
C LEU A 228 -8.32 1.11 -9.73
N GLN A 229 -8.03 2.12 -8.91
CA GLN A 229 -8.17 3.52 -9.32
C GLN A 229 -7.17 3.90 -10.41
N ILE A 230 -5.94 3.41 -10.34
CA ILE A 230 -4.91 3.64 -11.35
C ILE A 230 -5.28 2.96 -12.67
N ALA A 231 -5.76 1.71 -12.63
CA ALA A 231 -6.25 1.01 -13.81
C ALA A 231 -7.44 1.72 -14.47
N GLU A 232 -8.40 2.20 -13.67
CA GLU A 232 -9.52 3.02 -14.16
C GLU A 232 -9.03 4.34 -14.77
N PHE A 233 -8.11 5.03 -14.09
CA PHE A 233 -7.52 6.28 -14.55
C PHE A 233 -6.81 6.11 -15.89
N ASN A 234 -6.01 5.04 -16.05
CA ASN A 234 -5.36 4.67 -17.31
C ASN A 234 -6.36 4.39 -18.42
N SER A 235 -7.44 3.67 -18.10
CA SER A 235 -8.50 3.34 -19.07
C SER A 235 -9.23 4.58 -19.57
N ILE A 236 -9.55 5.53 -18.69
CA ILE A 236 -10.30 6.75 -19.04
C ILE A 236 -9.39 7.75 -19.76
N ASN A 237 -8.20 8.02 -19.22
CA ASN A 237 -7.32 9.09 -19.71
C ASN A 237 -6.32 8.63 -20.76
N LYS A 238 -6.32 7.34 -21.11
CA LYS A 238 -5.36 6.71 -22.03
C LYS A 238 -3.91 6.94 -21.56
N THR A 239 -3.70 6.88 -20.26
CA THR A 239 -2.38 6.95 -19.62
C THR A 239 -1.84 5.55 -19.34
N ASP A 240 -0.63 5.47 -18.83
CA ASP A 240 0.10 4.23 -18.62
C ASP A 240 0.91 4.27 -17.31
N VAL A 241 0.23 4.69 -16.24
CA VAL A 241 0.77 4.73 -14.89
C VAL A 241 0.88 3.31 -14.37
N LEU A 242 2.07 2.89 -13.94
CA LEU A 242 2.29 1.53 -13.44
C LEU A 242 2.01 1.49 -11.95
N PHE A 243 1.27 0.47 -11.51
CA PHE A 243 1.19 0.13 -10.09
C PHE A 243 2.23 -0.95 -9.76
N CYS A 244 3.21 -0.61 -8.92
CA CYS A 244 4.26 -1.50 -8.48
C CYS A 244 3.98 -1.99 -7.06
N TYR A 245 3.60 -3.24 -6.90
CA TYR A 245 3.42 -3.87 -5.59
C TYR A 245 4.75 -3.88 -4.81
N SER A 246 4.70 -3.83 -3.48
CA SER A 246 5.91 -3.87 -2.64
C SER A 246 6.63 -5.21 -2.76
N GLY A 247 5.89 -6.27 -3.08
CA GLY A 247 6.35 -7.65 -3.06
C GLY A 247 6.54 -8.18 -1.65
N PHE A 248 6.06 -7.49 -0.62
CA PHE A 248 6.12 -7.98 0.75
C PHE A 248 4.99 -8.98 0.97
N GLU A 249 5.28 -10.00 1.76
CA GLU A 249 4.26 -10.92 2.25
C GLU A 249 3.99 -10.65 3.73
N GLU A 250 2.84 -11.09 4.25
CA GLU A 250 2.53 -11.05 5.68
C GLU A 250 3.65 -11.68 6.53
N LYS A 251 4.28 -12.76 6.03
CA LYS A 251 5.41 -13.42 6.73
C LYS A 251 6.65 -12.52 6.87
N ASN A 252 6.75 -11.44 6.09
CA ASN A 252 7.84 -10.47 6.10
C ASN A 252 7.51 -9.19 6.89
N ALA A 253 6.29 -9.09 7.43
CA ALA A 253 5.91 -8.06 8.38
C ALA A 253 6.82 -8.10 9.63
N ILE A 254 6.76 -7.06 10.45
CA ILE A 254 7.49 -7.04 11.72
C ILE A 254 7.17 -8.28 12.56
N TYR A 255 8.19 -8.96 13.06
CA TYR A 255 8.07 -10.22 13.82
C TYR A 255 7.24 -11.32 13.12
N GLY A 256 7.18 -11.31 11.78
CA GLY A 256 6.61 -12.40 11.00
C GLY A 256 7.42 -13.69 11.11
N SER A 257 6.94 -14.77 10.49
CA SER A 257 7.63 -16.06 10.48
C SER A 257 8.84 -16.13 9.53
N GLY A 258 9.03 -15.13 8.68
CA GLY A 258 10.14 -15.02 7.73
C GLY A 258 11.22 -14.02 8.16
N VAL A 259 12.11 -13.69 7.23
CA VAL A 259 13.06 -12.58 7.41
C VAL A 259 12.25 -11.28 7.49
N SER A 260 12.42 -10.54 8.58
CA SER A 260 11.79 -9.23 8.77
C SER A 260 12.36 -8.25 7.75
N PHE A 261 11.48 -7.63 6.98
CA PHE A 261 11.82 -6.55 6.06
C PHE A 261 11.55 -5.17 6.66
N VAL A 262 11.25 -5.11 7.95
CA VAL A 262 10.76 -3.93 8.65
C VAL A 262 11.59 -3.72 9.90
N PHE A 263 11.90 -2.47 10.24
CA PHE A 263 12.56 -2.10 11.50
C PHE A 263 11.67 -2.44 12.69
N ALA A 264 12.24 -3.16 13.66
CA ALA A 264 11.64 -3.51 14.94
C ALA A 264 12.21 -2.66 16.09
N PRO A 265 11.53 -2.53 17.25
CA PRO A 265 11.98 -1.73 18.39
C PRO A 265 13.41 -1.99 18.91
N LEU A 266 13.98 -3.16 18.65
CA LEU A 266 15.35 -3.52 19.02
C LEU A 266 16.35 -3.37 17.86
N ASP A 267 15.85 -3.09 16.66
CA ASP A 267 16.70 -2.80 15.53
C ASP A 267 17.24 -1.38 15.71
N SER A 268 18.54 -1.23 15.58
CA SER A 268 19.13 0.09 15.38
C SER A 268 18.93 0.48 13.92
N SER A 269 18.38 1.67 13.69
CA SER A 269 18.60 2.35 12.41
C SER A 269 20.11 2.54 12.21
N ASP A 270 20.52 2.90 10.99
CA ASP A 270 21.91 3.29 10.77
C ASP A 270 22.33 4.37 11.79
N PRO A 271 23.47 4.25 12.50
CA PRO A 271 23.85 5.18 13.56
C PRO A 271 23.96 6.64 13.09
N ILE A 272 24.37 6.87 11.84
CA ILE A 272 24.48 8.21 11.25
C ILE A 272 23.09 8.79 11.03
N VAL A 273 22.15 7.98 10.52
CA VAL A 273 20.75 8.38 10.36
C VAL A 273 20.10 8.62 11.71
N HIS A 274 20.37 7.76 12.70
CA HIS A 274 19.85 7.90 14.06
C HIS A 274 20.30 9.21 14.71
N GLU A 275 21.59 9.52 14.63
CA GLU A 275 22.14 10.76 15.21
C GLU A 275 21.64 12.00 14.47
N GLY A 276 21.59 11.94 13.13
CA GLY A 276 20.98 13.00 12.33
C GLY A 276 19.53 13.25 12.74
N ARG A 277 18.73 12.19 12.90
CA ARG A 277 17.34 12.29 13.40
C ARG A 277 17.27 12.96 14.77
N ARG A 278 18.11 12.57 15.72
CA ARG A 278 18.13 13.18 17.05
C ARG A 278 18.35 14.69 16.99
N VAL A 279 19.30 15.13 16.17
CA VAL A 279 19.57 16.56 15.96
C VAL A 279 18.33 17.25 15.37
N TYR A 280 17.71 16.70 14.33
CA TYR A 280 16.54 17.31 13.71
C TYR A 280 15.30 17.30 14.61
N CYS A 281 15.04 16.21 15.32
CA CYS A 281 13.95 16.13 16.29
C CYS A 281 14.17 17.13 17.43
N ARG A 282 15.40 17.28 17.92
CA ARG A 282 15.72 18.29 18.94
C ARG A 282 15.41 19.71 18.45
N ILE A 283 15.80 20.02 17.22
CA ILE A 283 15.53 21.33 16.59
C ILE A 283 14.03 21.54 16.37
N ALA A 284 13.33 20.53 15.88
CA ALA A 284 11.90 20.62 15.55
C ALA A 284 11.02 20.85 16.78
N TYR A 285 11.42 20.32 17.94
CA TYR A 285 10.64 20.41 19.18
C TYR A 285 11.23 21.36 20.23
N ASP A 286 12.31 22.09 19.90
CA ASP A 286 13.01 23.05 20.78
C ASP A 286 13.26 22.48 22.19
N PHE A 287 13.65 21.20 22.25
CA PHE A 287 13.65 20.42 23.48
C PHE A 287 15.05 20.22 24.05
N ASP A 288 15.26 20.53 25.34
CA ASP A 288 16.52 20.21 26.04
C ASP A 288 16.55 18.72 26.42
N THR A 289 17.35 17.94 25.69
CA THR A 289 17.43 16.49 25.87
C THR A 289 18.40 16.08 26.98
N THR A 290 18.97 17.01 27.76
CA THR A 290 20.00 16.68 28.78
C THR A 290 19.51 15.72 29.88
N HIS A 291 18.20 15.59 30.06
CA HIS A 291 17.59 14.70 31.06
C HIS A 291 17.09 13.35 30.51
N LEU A 292 17.02 13.17 29.18
CA LEU A 292 16.57 11.93 28.57
C LEU A 292 17.78 11.03 28.28
N ASN A 293 17.99 10.00 29.10
CA ASN A 293 18.93 8.93 28.79
C ASN A 293 18.53 8.20 27.49
N ASP A 294 19.53 7.74 26.73
CA ASP A 294 19.38 7.14 25.40
C ASP A 294 18.49 5.90 25.31
N THR A 295 18.20 5.25 26.44
CA THR A 295 17.30 4.10 26.53
C THR A 295 15.84 4.53 26.65
N VAL A 296 15.28 4.95 25.52
CA VAL A 296 13.84 5.26 25.35
C VAL A 296 12.92 4.12 25.81
N LEU A 297 13.43 2.88 25.81
CA LEU A 297 12.69 1.68 26.20
C LEU A 297 12.52 1.46 27.72
N SER A 298 13.07 2.33 28.57
CA SER A 298 12.92 2.23 30.03
C SER A 298 12.10 3.35 30.67
N PHE A 299 11.57 4.30 29.90
CA PHE A 299 10.76 5.37 30.48
C PHE A 299 9.36 4.90 30.82
N ASP A 300 8.89 5.31 31.99
CA ASP A 300 7.46 5.30 32.28
C ASP A 300 6.82 6.42 31.45
N MET A 301 6.14 6.04 30.38
CA MET A 301 5.54 6.99 29.43
C MET A 301 4.41 7.82 30.08
N GLU A 302 3.92 7.42 31.27
CA GLU A 302 2.94 8.19 32.05
C GLU A 302 3.54 9.45 32.67
N GLU A 303 4.86 9.51 32.83
CA GLU A 303 5.57 10.67 33.43
C GLU A 303 6.04 11.69 32.38
N LEU A 304 5.94 11.36 31.08
CA LEU A 304 6.41 12.22 30.01
C LEU A 304 5.39 13.30 29.64
N SER A 305 5.89 14.52 29.44
CA SER A 305 5.18 15.62 28.79
C SER A 305 4.81 15.29 27.34
N LYS A 306 3.87 16.05 26.76
CA LYS A 306 3.46 15.87 25.36
C LYS A 306 4.63 16.11 24.40
N GLU A 307 5.49 17.05 24.75
CA GLU A 307 6.70 17.41 24.00
C GLU A 307 7.73 16.28 24.04
N GLU A 308 7.93 15.63 25.19
CA GLU A 308 8.78 14.44 25.31
C GLU A 308 8.25 13.26 24.51
N ILE A 309 6.94 13.02 24.55
CA ILE A 309 6.29 11.99 23.72
C ILE A 309 6.50 12.30 22.23
N ALA A 310 6.33 13.55 21.81
CA ALA A 310 6.54 13.96 20.42
C ALA A 310 8.01 13.78 19.99
N TYR A 311 8.97 14.11 20.86
CA TYR A 311 10.39 13.85 20.62
C TYR A 311 10.70 12.35 20.51
N VAL A 312 10.14 11.52 21.40
CA VAL A 312 10.29 10.05 21.34
C VAL A 312 9.71 9.49 20.04
N ILE A 313 8.49 9.88 19.68
CA ILE A 313 7.87 9.47 18.42
C ILE A 313 8.73 9.92 17.24
N CYS A 314 9.24 11.14 17.25
CA CYS A 314 10.13 11.65 16.22
C CYS A 314 11.42 10.84 16.14
N THR A 315 12.09 10.49 17.24
CA THR A 315 13.33 9.70 17.16
C THR A 315 13.08 8.26 16.68
N GLN A 316 11.90 7.70 16.97
CA GLN A 316 11.53 6.32 16.68
C GLN A 316 10.67 6.13 15.43
N ALA A 317 10.36 7.18 14.67
CA ALA A 317 9.42 7.02 13.56
C ALA A 317 9.95 6.16 12.38
N TYR A 318 11.22 5.72 12.39
CA TYR A 318 11.72 4.69 11.48
C TYR A 318 11.18 3.29 11.80
N LEU A 319 10.68 3.06 13.01
CA LEU A 319 10.03 1.81 13.37
C LEU A 319 8.85 1.55 12.44
N LEU A 320 8.60 0.27 12.16
CA LEU A 320 7.60 -0.16 11.18
C LEU A 320 7.89 0.28 9.73
N HIS A 321 9.03 0.91 9.43
CA HIS A 321 9.48 1.20 8.06
C HIS A 321 10.35 0.10 7.46
N PRO A 322 10.47 0.01 6.12
CA PRO A 322 11.33 -0.98 5.49
C PRO A 322 12.78 -0.79 5.98
N ASN A 323 13.39 -1.87 6.47
CA ASN A 323 14.82 -1.89 6.74
C ASN A 323 15.61 -2.08 5.42
N GLU A 324 16.93 -2.21 5.48
CA GLU A 324 17.75 -2.38 4.27
C GLU A 324 17.31 -3.58 3.40
N GLN A 325 16.90 -4.70 4.03
CA GLN A 325 16.40 -5.86 3.30
C GLN A 325 15.03 -5.58 2.68
N GLY A 326 14.17 -4.84 3.37
CA GLY A 326 12.91 -4.35 2.82
C GLY A 326 13.09 -3.41 1.63
N ALA A 327 14.07 -2.50 1.69
CA ALA A 327 14.40 -1.63 0.57
C ALA A 327 14.93 -2.43 -0.64
N LYS A 328 15.81 -3.42 -0.41
CA LYS A 328 16.23 -4.35 -1.48
C LYS A 328 15.05 -5.12 -2.06
N ARG A 329 14.07 -5.51 -1.24
CA ARG A 329 12.84 -6.17 -1.71
C ARG A 329 12.01 -5.24 -2.60
N TYR A 330 11.84 -3.98 -2.21
CA TYR A 330 11.19 -2.96 -3.03
C TYR A 330 11.88 -2.78 -4.38
N ALA A 331 13.20 -2.56 -4.37
CA ALA A 331 13.99 -2.39 -5.59
C ALA A 331 13.87 -3.60 -6.52
N LYS A 332 13.87 -4.83 -5.97
CA LYS A 332 13.64 -6.06 -6.74
C LYS A 332 12.22 -6.15 -7.31
N SER A 333 11.21 -5.66 -6.58
CA SER A 333 9.84 -5.62 -7.09
C SER A 333 9.74 -4.63 -8.26
N MET A 334 10.34 -3.45 -8.13
CA MET A 334 10.45 -2.47 -9.21
C MET A 334 11.22 -3.03 -10.41
N GLU A 335 12.32 -3.74 -10.20
CA GLU A 335 13.04 -4.42 -11.27
C GLU A 335 12.14 -5.42 -12.02
N LYS A 336 11.31 -6.16 -11.32
CA LYS A 336 10.39 -7.13 -11.95
C LYS A 336 9.24 -6.49 -12.71
N ILE A 337 8.73 -5.34 -12.26
CA ILE A 337 7.53 -4.72 -12.82
C ILE A 337 7.90 -3.64 -13.84
N VAL A 338 8.78 -2.72 -13.44
CA VAL A 338 9.10 -1.49 -14.18
C VAL A 338 10.13 -1.74 -15.27
N THR A 339 11.19 -2.54 -15.03
CA THR A 339 12.25 -2.75 -16.03
C THR A 339 11.73 -3.44 -17.30
N PRO A 340 10.88 -4.48 -17.23
CA PRO A 340 10.17 -4.99 -18.39
C PRO A 340 9.42 -3.87 -19.13
N TYR A 341 8.73 -3.00 -18.42
CA TYR A 341 8.02 -1.90 -19.03
C TYR A 341 8.95 -0.92 -19.78
N ILE A 342 10.10 -0.57 -19.21
CA ILE A 342 11.14 0.25 -19.86
C ILE A 342 11.68 -0.46 -21.12
N LYS A 343 11.86 -1.79 -21.05
CA LYS A 343 12.28 -2.66 -22.16
C LYS A 343 11.13 -3.05 -23.11
N PHE A 344 10.01 -2.33 -23.11
CA PHE A 344 8.83 -2.74 -23.87
C PHE A 344 9.14 -3.05 -25.35
N SER A 345 8.85 -4.30 -25.73
CA SER A 345 8.85 -4.78 -27.11
C SER A 345 7.47 -5.34 -27.43
N LEU A 346 6.83 -4.78 -28.46
CA LEU A 346 5.51 -5.24 -28.91
C LEU A 346 5.54 -6.71 -29.36
N ARG A 347 6.56 -7.08 -30.12
CA ARG A 347 6.73 -8.44 -30.65
C ARG A 347 6.87 -9.46 -29.52
N GLU A 348 7.69 -9.15 -28.52
CA GLU A 348 7.90 -10.01 -27.35
C GLU A 348 6.59 -10.16 -26.55
N SER A 349 5.90 -9.04 -26.28
CA SER A 349 4.66 -9.03 -25.50
C SER A 349 3.57 -9.88 -26.15
N LEU A 350 3.41 -9.79 -27.48
CA LEU A 350 2.42 -10.61 -28.19
C LEU A 350 2.74 -12.10 -28.15
N SER A 351 4.03 -12.46 -28.27
CA SER A 351 4.45 -13.87 -28.20
C SER A 351 4.23 -14.51 -26.83
N GLN A 352 4.12 -13.72 -25.75
CA GLN A 352 3.88 -14.23 -24.40
C GLN A 352 2.39 -14.42 -24.09
N ILE A 353 1.50 -13.66 -24.73
CA ILE A 353 0.05 -13.75 -24.50
C ILE A 353 -0.53 -15.00 -25.18
N THR A 354 0.06 -15.44 -26.28
CA THR A 354 -0.49 -16.51 -27.11
C THR A 354 0.57 -17.55 -27.44
N ASN A 355 0.24 -18.85 -27.33
CA ASN A 355 1.11 -19.97 -27.74
C ASN A 355 1.25 -20.06 -29.29
N GLY A 356 1.46 -18.93 -29.98
CA GLY A 356 1.50 -18.80 -31.44
C GLY A 356 1.49 -17.34 -31.92
N GLN A 357 1.58 -17.10 -33.24
CA GLN A 357 1.46 -15.77 -33.85
C GLN A 357 -0.02 -15.36 -33.97
N LEU A 358 -0.66 -14.93 -32.88
CA LEU A 358 -1.96 -14.26 -32.98
C LEU A 358 -1.75 -12.76 -33.15
N SER A 359 -2.50 -12.15 -34.06
CA SER A 359 -2.58 -10.70 -34.20
C SER A 359 -3.20 -10.06 -32.95
N ILE A 360 -2.88 -8.80 -32.65
CA ILE A 360 -3.50 -8.03 -31.55
C ILE A 360 -5.03 -8.15 -31.60
N ARG A 361 -5.61 -8.08 -32.80
CA ARG A 361 -7.04 -8.21 -33.02
C ARG A 361 -7.59 -9.57 -32.55
N GLN A 362 -6.87 -10.66 -32.83
CA GLN A 362 -7.23 -12.00 -32.38
C GLN A 362 -7.06 -12.18 -30.87
N ALA A 363 -6.01 -11.61 -30.28
CA ALA A 363 -5.84 -11.61 -28.82
C ALA A 363 -7.00 -10.85 -28.15
N THR A 364 -7.31 -9.64 -28.61
CA THR A 364 -8.44 -8.85 -28.08
C THR A 364 -9.80 -9.54 -28.27
N SER A 365 -10.00 -10.27 -29.37
CA SER A 365 -11.24 -11.03 -29.58
C SER A 365 -11.29 -12.30 -28.74
N LYS A 366 -10.15 -12.98 -28.53
CA LYS A 366 -10.07 -14.24 -27.76
C LYS A 366 -10.33 -13.98 -26.28
N PHE A 367 -9.62 -13.02 -25.69
CA PHE A 367 -9.75 -12.74 -24.26
C PHE A 367 -10.99 -11.92 -23.91
N ARG A 368 -11.80 -11.49 -24.90
CA ARG A 368 -12.99 -10.63 -24.71
C ARG A 368 -12.76 -9.56 -23.64
N PHE A 369 -11.57 -8.96 -23.63
CA PHE A 369 -11.24 -7.92 -22.67
C PHE A 369 -12.36 -6.89 -22.70
N HIS A 370 -12.85 -6.49 -21.53
CA HIS A 370 -13.88 -5.47 -21.45
C HIS A 370 -13.44 -4.28 -22.32
N LYS A 371 -14.36 -3.66 -23.10
CA LYS A 371 -14.07 -2.73 -24.22
C LYS A 371 -13.10 -1.57 -23.89
N HIS A 372 -12.76 -1.38 -22.62
CA HIS A 372 -11.92 -0.33 -22.08
C HIS A 372 -10.58 -0.81 -21.46
N ALA A 373 -10.32 -2.13 -21.36
CA ALA A 373 -9.20 -2.64 -20.58
C ALA A 373 -7.81 -2.44 -21.24
N VAL A 374 -7.74 -2.21 -22.55
CA VAL A 374 -6.47 -1.98 -23.26
C VAL A 374 -6.63 -0.80 -24.21
N THR A 375 -6.27 0.40 -23.74
CA THR A 375 -6.29 1.62 -24.56
C THR A 375 -4.95 1.92 -25.21
N LYS A 376 -3.85 1.43 -24.62
CA LYS A 376 -2.49 1.50 -25.16
C LYS A 376 -1.91 0.09 -25.32
N ILE A 377 -1.17 -0.12 -26.41
CA ILE A 377 -0.45 -1.37 -26.67
C ILE A 377 0.46 -1.79 -25.51
N LYS A 378 1.08 -0.84 -24.81
CA LYS A 378 1.94 -1.14 -23.65
C LYS A 378 1.18 -1.75 -22.46
N MET A 379 -0.13 -1.50 -22.32
CA MET A 379 -0.96 -2.13 -21.28
C MET A 379 -1.12 -3.64 -21.50
N LEU A 380 -0.93 -4.13 -22.73
CA LEU A 380 -0.86 -5.58 -22.97
C LEU A 380 0.25 -6.22 -22.15
N ARG A 381 1.36 -5.52 -21.89
CA ARG A 381 2.44 -6.05 -21.04
C ARG A 381 2.02 -6.17 -19.58
N GLU A 382 1.26 -5.22 -19.06
CA GLU A 382 0.67 -5.34 -17.72
C GLU A 382 -0.30 -6.52 -17.65
N LEU A 383 -1.00 -6.85 -18.74
CA LEU A 383 -1.85 -8.04 -18.77
C LEU A 383 -1.10 -9.32 -19.12
N CYS A 384 0.14 -9.28 -19.62
CA CYS A 384 0.93 -10.50 -19.84
C CYS A 384 1.30 -11.17 -18.52
N TRP A 385 1.72 -10.35 -17.56
CA TRP A 385 2.30 -10.78 -16.30
C TRP A 385 1.36 -10.44 -15.16
N LEU A 386 0.95 -11.46 -14.42
CA LEU A 386 0.08 -11.31 -13.28
C LEU A 386 0.91 -10.98 -12.06
N HIS A 387 0.73 -9.76 -11.54
CA HIS A 387 1.31 -9.32 -10.28
C HIS A 387 0.27 -9.45 -9.17
N THR A 388 -0.99 -9.18 -9.48
CA THR A 388 -2.11 -9.44 -8.58
C THR A 388 -3.34 -9.95 -9.28
N ILE A 389 -4.11 -10.71 -8.52
CA ILE A 389 -5.49 -11.02 -8.80
C ILE A 389 -6.33 -10.45 -7.67
N ILE A 390 -7.33 -9.65 -8.02
CA ILE A 390 -8.30 -9.13 -7.06
C ILE A 390 -9.63 -9.77 -7.42
N VAL A 391 -10.28 -10.38 -6.43
CA VAL A 391 -11.63 -10.88 -6.59
C VAL A 391 -12.56 -10.04 -5.72
N GLN A 392 -13.54 -9.40 -6.32
CA GLN A 392 -14.59 -8.68 -5.61
C GLN A 392 -15.89 -9.46 -5.68
N PHE A 393 -16.60 -9.47 -4.56
CA PHE A 393 -17.88 -10.11 -4.38
C PHE A 393 -18.85 -9.09 -3.83
N ASP A 394 -20.02 -8.95 -4.45
CA ASP A 394 -21.17 -8.30 -3.85
C ASP A 394 -22.28 -9.35 -3.72
N LEU A 395 -22.48 -9.83 -2.50
CA LEU A 395 -23.48 -10.82 -2.17
C LEU A 395 -24.81 -10.12 -1.85
N ASN A 396 -25.86 -10.49 -2.57
CA ASN A 396 -27.22 -10.03 -2.35
C ASN A 396 -28.02 -11.19 -1.76
N LEU A 397 -28.41 -11.07 -0.50
CA LEU A 397 -29.22 -12.08 0.19
C LEU A 397 -30.70 -11.77 -0.01
N GLN A 398 -31.52 -12.79 -0.27
CA GLN A 398 -32.97 -12.63 -0.35
C GLN A 398 -33.60 -12.38 1.02
N VAL A 399 -32.97 -12.92 2.07
CA VAL A 399 -33.40 -12.76 3.47
C VAL A 399 -32.19 -12.29 4.28
N ALA A 400 -32.37 -11.22 5.05
CA ALA A 400 -31.33 -10.75 5.95
C ALA A 400 -31.02 -11.83 7.00
N PRO A 401 -29.76 -12.28 7.12
CA PRO A 401 -29.40 -13.27 8.12
C PRO A 401 -29.49 -12.62 9.50
N SER A 402 -29.83 -13.42 10.51
CA SER A 402 -29.75 -12.99 11.91
C SER A 402 -28.31 -12.77 12.37
N ASP A 403 -27.36 -13.39 11.68
CA ASP A 403 -25.92 -13.29 11.92
C ASP A 403 -25.23 -12.57 10.75
N PRO A 404 -24.68 -11.36 10.96
CA PRO A 404 -23.95 -10.63 9.93
C PRO A 404 -22.62 -11.28 9.54
N ASP A 405 -22.06 -12.16 10.38
CA ASP A 405 -20.78 -12.84 10.17
C ASP A 405 -20.92 -14.20 9.46
N ILE A 406 -22.09 -14.47 8.90
CA ILE A 406 -22.39 -15.73 8.21
C ILE A 406 -21.55 -15.97 6.96
N PHE A 407 -20.90 -14.92 6.44
CA PHE A 407 -20.00 -15.02 5.30
C PHE A 407 -18.55 -15.18 5.79
N PRO A 408 -17.82 -16.20 5.32
CA PRO A 408 -16.52 -16.53 5.87
C PRO A 408 -15.52 -15.36 5.75
N SER A 409 -14.56 -15.35 6.66
CA SER A 409 -13.39 -14.46 6.62
C SER A 409 -12.35 -14.90 5.60
N GLU A 410 -12.48 -16.10 5.03
CA GLU A 410 -11.57 -16.67 4.03
C GLU A 410 -12.34 -17.36 2.91
N GLY A 411 -11.78 -17.35 1.70
CA GLY A 411 -12.27 -18.12 0.56
C GLY A 411 -11.16 -18.96 -0.04
N LEU A 412 -11.52 -20.10 -0.65
CA LEU A 412 -10.58 -20.86 -1.48
C LEU A 412 -10.84 -20.52 -2.95
N PHE A 413 -9.75 -20.31 -3.69
CA PHE A 413 -9.75 -19.95 -5.09
C PHE A 413 -8.79 -20.84 -5.86
N ASP A 414 -9.15 -21.24 -7.08
CA ASP A 414 -8.24 -21.98 -7.95
C ASP A 414 -8.29 -21.37 -9.36
N LEU A 415 -7.13 -20.86 -9.79
CA LEU A 415 -6.93 -20.24 -11.10
C LEU A 415 -6.36 -21.20 -12.16
N GLY A 416 -6.23 -22.48 -11.82
CA GLY A 416 -5.55 -23.51 -12.61
C GLY A 416 -4.16 -23.88 -12.09
N TRP A 417 -3.72 -23.28 -10.99
CA TRP A 417 -2.38 -23.52 -10.41
C TRP A 417 -2.44 -24.21 -9.04
N GLY A 418 -3.63 -24.66 -8.63
CA GLY A 418 -3.91 -25.15 -7.30
C GLY A 418 -4.80 -24.19 -6.51
N GLN A 419 -5.23 -24.67 -5.35
CA GLN A 419 -6.10 -23.92 -4.45
C GLN A 419 -5.29 -22.96 -3.58
N GLU A 420 -5.71 -21.70 -3.57
CA GLU A 420 -5.18 -20.64 -2.74
C GLU A 420 -6.24 -20.18 -1.75
N ARG A 421 -5.86 -20.09 -0.48
CA ARG A 421 -6.72 -19.59 0.60
C ARG A 421 -6.47 -18.10 0.75
N LEU A 422 -7.48 -17.28 0.49
CA LEU A 422 -7.38 -15.83 0.55
C LEU A 422 -8.28 -15.27 1.64
N GLN A 423 -7.76 -14.29 2.37
CA GLN A 423 -8.55 -13.52 3.32
C GLN A 423 -9.56 -12.63 2.56
N LEU A 424 -10.79 -12.60 3.07
CA LEU A 424 -11.89 -11.82 2.54
C LEU A 424 -12.11 -10.58 3.41
N SER A 425 -11.74 -9.43 2.85
CA SER A 425 -11.77 -8.14 3.52
C SER A 425 -12.99 -7.33 3.05
N LEU A 426 -13.53 -6.46 3.90
CA LEU A 426 -14.74 -5.70 3.57
C LEU A 426 -14.46 -4.60 2.53
N LEU A 427 -15.35 -4.46 1.54
CA LEU A 427 -15.29 -3.37 0.55
C LEU A 427 -15.85 -2.04 1.08
N GLY A 428 -16.53 -2.05 2.22
CA GLY A 428 -17.18 -0.85 2.75
C GLY A 428 -17.84 -1.02 4.12
N PRO A 429 -18.21 0.12 4.73
CA PRO A 429 -18.66 0.22 6.13
C PRO A 429 -20.06 -0.34 6.39
N ASN A 430 -20.89 -0.42 5.34
CA ASN A 430 -22.30 -0.84 5.44
C ASN A 430 -22.61 -2.04 4.54
N THR A 431 -21.59 -2.80 4.16
CA THR A 431 -21.71 -3.90 3.22
C THR A 431 -21.09 -5.14 3.85
N HIS A 432 -21.79 -5.78 4.80
CA HIS A 432 -21.40 -7.11 5.32
C HIS A 432 -21.18 -8.13 4.20
N PHE A 433 -21.78 -7.87 3.04
CA PHE A 433 -21.85 -8.77 1.91
C PHE A 433 -20.99 -8.33 0.70
N SER A 434 -20.36 -7.15 0.76
CA SER A 434 -19.38 -6.75 -0.25
C SER A 434 -17.97 -6.99 0.29
N LYS A 435 -17.28 -8.00 -0.25
CA LYS A 435 -15.92 -8.36 0.14
C LYS A 435 -14.98 -8.35 -1.04
N TYR A 436 -13.70 -8.27 -0.77
CA TYR A 436 -12.66 -8.54 -1.75
C TYR A 436 -11.61 -9.49 -1.16
N ALA A 437 -11.00 -10.27 -2.04
CA ALA A 437 -9.76 -10.98 -1.80
C ALA A 437 -8.70 -10.40 -2.73
N ILE A 438 -7.47 -10.32 -2.25
CA ILE A 438 -6.30 -10.02 -3.06
C ILE A 438 -5.35 -11.21 -2.97
N MET A 439 -4.89 -11.66 -4.12
CA MET A 439 -3.80 -12.60 -4.26
C MET A 439 -2.63 -11.87 -4.92
N GLU A 440 -1.53 -11.72 -4.19
CA GLU A 440 -0.28 -11.29 -4.78
C GLU A 440 0.40 -12.49 -5.46
N CYS A 441 0.64 -12.37 -6.76
CA CYS A 441 1.30 -13.40 -7.54
C CYS A 441 2.82 -13.31 -7.31
N HIS A 442 3.31 -13.99 -6.28
CA HIS A 442 4.74 -14.08 -6.01
C HIS A 442 5.44 -14.96 -7.06
N GLY A 443 5.89 -14.35 -8.16
CA GLY A 443 6.59 -15.06 -9.22
C GLY A 443 6.31 -14.51 -10.61
N GLU A 444 6.81 -15.22 -11.61
CA GLU A 444 6.58 -14.94 -13.03
C GLU A 444 5.31 -15.67 -13.47
N ARG A 445 4.14 -15.21 -13.01
CA ARG A 445 2.84 -15.76 -13.43
C ARG A 445 2.37 -15.08 -14.70
N LYS A 446 1.91 -15.86 -15.68
CA LYS A 446 1.41 -15.32 -16.94
C LYS A 446 -0.10 -15.45 -17.05
N MET A 447 -0.73 -14.52 -17.76
CA MET A 447 -2.18 -14.55 -17.98
C MET A 447 -2.67 -15.82 -18.66
N ASN A 448 -1.89 -16.37 -19.60
CA ASN A 448 -2.23 -17.61 -20.29
C ASN A 448 -2.13 -18.86 -19.40
N GLU A 449 -1.59 -18.73 -18.19
CA GLU A 449 -1.58 -19.81 -17.22
C GLU A 449 -2.93 -19.89 -16.48
N ILE A 450 -3.76 -18.85 -16.47
CA ILE A 450 -5.11 -18.93 -15.91
C ILE A 450 -5.96 -19.84 -16.82
N THR A 451 -6.21 -21.06 -16.38
CA THR A 451 -6.96 -22.08 -17.14
C THR A 451 -8.36 -22.33 -16.60
N GLN A 452 -8.62 -21.92 -15.37
CA GLN A 452 -9.94 -21.98 -14.75
C GLN A 452 -10.09 -20.85 -13.75
N PHE A 453 -11.30 -20.59 -13.32
CA PHE A 453 -11.56 -19.86 -12.10
C PHE A 453 -12.60 -20.61 -11.29
N GLN A 454 -12.21 -21.05 -10.09
CA GLN A 454 -13.06 -21.81 -9.19
C GLN A 454 -13.10 -21.14 -7.83
N ILE A 455 -14.30 -21.08 -7.25
CA ILE A 455 -14.58 -20.53 -5.92
C ILE A 455 -15.17 -21.65 -5.08
N PHE A 456 -14.65 -21.80 -3.85
CA PHE A 456 -15.25 -22.65 -2.84
C PHE A 456 -15.74 -21.76 -1.70
N LEU A 457 -17.06 -21.64 -1.59
CA LEU A 457 -17.71 -21.00 -0.45
C LEU A 457 -18.06 -22.11 0.55
N PRO A 458 -17.73 -21.97 1.85
CA PRO A 458 -18.25 -22.86 2.87
C PRO A 458 -19.78 -22.93 2.78
N LEU A 459 -20.37 -24.07 3.12
CA LEU A 459 -21.82 -24.21 3.20
C LEU A 459 -22.36 -23.25 4.27
N ILE A 460 -22.84 -22.11 3.78
CA ILE A 460 -23.72 -21.21 4.51
C ILE A 460 -25.04 -21.96 4.74
N ASN A 461 -25.73 -21.69 5.86
CA ASN A 461 -27.04 -22.29 6.20
C ASN A 461 -27.86 -22.58 4.93
N PRO A 462 -28.28 -23.84 4.68
CA PRO A 462 -28.90 -24.24 3.41
C PRO A 462 -30.20 -23.50 3.07
N THR A 463 -30.77 -22.74 4.02
CA THR A 463 -31.93 -21.88 3.78
C THR A 463 -31.58 -20.55 3.11
N ILE A 464 -30.30 -20.18 3.01
CA ILE A 464 -29.87 -18.88 2.49
C ILE A 464 -29.74 -18.94 0.97
N VAL A 465 -30.71 -18.32 0.31
CA VAL A 465 -30.67 -18.04 -1.13
C VAL A 465 -29.99 -16.70 -1.37
N PHE A 466 -28.99 -16.71 -2.24
CA PHE A 466 -28.19 -15.54 -2.56
C PHE A 466 -27.98 -15.36 -4.06
N ARG A 467 -27.63 -14.12 -4.43
CA ARG A 467 -26.98 -13.80 -5.70
C ARG A 467 -25.61 -13.21 -5.43
N LEU A 468 -24.61 -13.62 -6.18
CA LEU A 468 -23.23 -13.18 -6.05
C LEU A 468 -22.83 -12.42 -7.31
N ASN A 469 -22.59 -11.12 -7.19
CA ASN A 469 -21.90 -10.38 -8.23
C ASN A 469 -20.40 -10.54 -8.03
N LEU A 470 -19.77 -11.23 -8.97
CA LEU A 470 -18.37 -11.55 -8.96
C LEU A 470 -17.66 -10.66 -9.97
N LYS A 471 -16.56 -10.02 -9.57
CA LYS A 471 -15.63 -9.34 -10.48
C LYS A 471 -14.23 -9.85 -10.24
N LEU A 472 -13.54 -10.18 -11.31
CA LEU A 472 -12.15 -10.61 -11.31
C LEU A 472 -11.31 -9.52 -11.97
N PHE A 473 -10.26 -9.08 -11.29
CA PHE A 473 -9.30 -8.11 -11.81
C PHE A 473 -7.91 -8.72 -11.82
N ALA A 474 -7.11 -8.34 -12.80
CA ALA A 474 -5.68 -8.57 -12.82
C ALA A 474 -4.94 -7.25 -12.88
N ASN A 475 -4.00 -7.04 -11.96
CA ASN A 475 -3.24 -5.79 -11.86
C ASN A 475 -4.14 -4.53 -11.83
N GLY A 476 -5.33 -4.65 -11.22
CA GLY A 476 -6.36 -3.61 -11.17
C GLY A 476 -7.32 -3.54 -12.36
N TYR A 477 -7.05 -4.22 -13.48
CA TYR A 477 -7.92 -4.21 -14.67
C TYR A 477 -9.00 -5.30 -14.60
N GLU A 478 -10.26 -4.94 -14.83
CA GLU A 478 -11.38 -5.90 -14.83
C GLU A 478 -11.21 -6.90 -15.99
N LEU A 479 -11.01 -8.17 -15.64
CA LEU A 479 -10.91 -9.29 -16.58
C LEU A 479 -12.28 -9.88 -16.88
N ALA A 480 -13.07 -10.10 -15.84
CA ALA A 480 -14.35 -10.80 -15.94
C ALA A 480 -15.34 -10.31 -14.89
N ARG A 481 -16.61 -10.43 -15.23
CA ARG A 481 -17.75 -10.18 -14.36
C ARG A 481 -18.80 -11.26 -14.56
N SER A 482 -19.38 -11.73 -13.47
CA SER A 482 -20.51 -12.66 -13.52
C SER A 482 -21.50 -12.36 -12.41
N GLU A 483 -22.79 -12.50 -12.71
CA GLU A 483 -23.84 -12.62 -11.70
C GLU A 483 -24.15 -14.10 -11.54
N LEU A 484 -23.94 -14.64 -10.34
CA LEU A 484 -24.12 -16.06 -10.03
C LEU A 484 -25.29 -16.22 -9.07
N ALA A 485 -26.29 -17.01 -9.46
CA ALA A 485 -27.36 -17.39 -8.56
C ALA A 485 -26.90 -18.55 -7.65
N HIS A 486 -27.55 -18.72 -6.50
CA HIS A 486 -27.25 -19.80 -5.55
C HIS A 486 -27.22 -21.19 -6.22
N ASP A 487 -28.16 -21.46 -7.12
CA ASP A 487 -28.28 -22.71 -7.88
C ASP A 487 -27.17 -22.92 -8.92
N SER A 488 -26.34 -21.90 -9.20
CA SER A 488 -25.15 -22.02 -10.03
C SER A 488 -24.01 -22.75 -9.30
N PHE A 489 -24.11 -22.95 -7.98
CA PHE A 489 -23.12 -23.65 -7.17
C PHE A 489 -23.45 -25.13 -6.99
N VAL A 490 -22.42 -25.97 -7.04
CA VAL A 490 -22.52 -27.41 -6.79
C VAL A 490 -22.02 -27.72 -5.38
N LYS A 491 -22.83 -28.38 -4.57
CA LYS A 491 -22.43 -28.86 -3.25
C LYS A 491 -21.35 -29.95 -3.37
N ARG A 492 -20.22 -29.76 -2.70
CA ARG A 492 -19.09 -30.71 -2.63
C ARG A 492 -18.56 -30.76 -1.20
N GLY A 493 -18.95 -31.80 -0.45
CA GLY A 493 -18.65 -31.89 0.98
C GLY A 493 -19.20 -30.68 1.73
N ASP A 494 -18.31 -29.97 2.42
CA ASP A 494 -18.64 -28.79 3.24
C ASP A 494 -18.62 -27.46 2.45
N PHE A 495 -18.57 -27.52 1.11
CA PHE A 495 -18.48 -26.34 0.25
C PHE A 495 -19.55 -26.29 -0.83
N LEU A 496 -20.00 -25.08 -1.15
CA LEU A 496 -20.61 -24.69 -2.41
C LEU A 496 -19.50 -24.30 -3.40
N THR A 497 -19.43 -25.01 -4.52
CA THR A 497 -18.37 -24.82 -5.51
C THR A 497 -18.94 -24.28 -6.81
N TRP A 498 -18.37 -23.20 -7.32
CA TRP A 498 -18.61 -22.72 -8.69
C TRP A 498 -17.30 -22.74 -9.47
N ARG A 499 -17.34 -23.16 -10.74
CA ARG A 499 -16.17 -23.25 -11.61
C ARG A 499 -16.52 -22.79 -13.02
N VAL A 500 -15.63 -22.00 -13.61
CA VAL A 500 -15.62 -21.72 -15.05
C VAL A 500 -14.25 -22.09 -15.63
N MET A 501 -14.23 -22.70 -16.82
CA MET A 501 -13.00 -22.95 -17.57
C MET A 501 -12.65 -21.71 -18.40
N ILE A 502 -11.38 -21.31 -18.41
CA ILE A 502 -10.87 -20.17 -19.17
C ILE A 502 -10.07 -20.74 -20.35
N ASN A 503 -10.67 -20.70 -21.55
CA ASN A 503 -10.14 -21.30 -22.79
C ASN A 503 -9.33 -20.32 -23.67
#